data_AF-A0A6J4I4J5-F1
#
_entry.id   AF-A0A6J4I4J5-F1
#
_cell.length_a   1.000
_cell.length_b   1.000
_cell.length_c   1.000
_cell.angle_alpha   90.00
_cell.angle_beta   90.00
_cell.angle_gamma   90.00
#
_symmetry.space_group_name_H-M   'P 1'
#
loop_
_entity.id
_entity.type
_entity.pdbx_description
1 polymer ?
#
loop_
_entity_poly.entity_id
_entity_poly.type
_entity_poly.pdbx_seq_one_letter_code
_entity_poly.pdbx_strand_id
1 'polypeptide(L)'
;MRLRRSWSGQVSTVLVAVAMLAGGACGVPQRQAAPLCRLPSEGADTLILMAQAVPTADRVPCVTSYQDGWHFASLEVRSGRSRFTLDNDRAGVSAMRVEMTPSCDTREYTEIGSDEPDTLRFERVLSVEGRFRAMRAYKFAGGCVTYRFQFDQRGQALVNEVSAMVTFVTRDAIDAAVRSTHRDGIGLDPPPAAR
;
A
#
# COMPACT_ATOMS: atom_id res chain seq x y z
N MET A 1 -20.72 -85.35 -16.40
CA MET A 1 -22.02 -85.11 -15.72
C MET A 1 -21.79 -84.12 -14.58
N ARG A 2 -22.72 -83.18 -14.35
CA ARG A 2 -22.71 -82.03 -13.41
C ARG A 2 -22.26 -80.67 -13.96
N LEU A 3 -23.19 -80.13 -14.75
CA LEU A 3 -23.72 -78.77 -14.87
C LEU A 3 -22.87 -77.56 -14.43
N ARG A 4 -22.45 -76.80 -15.46
CA ARG A 4 -22.30 -75.34 -15.45
C ARG A 4 -23.69 -74.69 -15.35
N ARG A 5 -23.88 -73.74 -14.44
CA ARG A 5 -24.93 -72.72 -14.53
C ARG A 5 -24.38 -71.43 -13.93
N SER A 6 -23.88 -70.56 -14.82
CA SER A 6 -23.34 -69.25 -14.46
C SER A 6 -24.50 -68.30 -14.17
N TRP A 7 -24.45 -67.69 -13.00
CA TRP A 7 -25.44 -66.73 -12.53
C TRP A 7 -25.16 -65.37 -13.18
N SER A 8 -26.05 -64.94 -14.07
CA SER A 8 -26.01 -63.65 -14.74
C SER A 8 -26.44 -62.54 -13.76
N GLY A 9 -25.47 -61.93 -13.08
CA GLY A 9 -25.68 -60.69 -12.33
C GLY A 9 -25.70 -59.50 -13.29
N GLN A 10 -26.87 -58.92 -13.52
CA GLN A 10 -27.00 -57.64 -14.20
C GLN A 10 -26.44 -56.54 -13.30
N VAL A 11 -25.30 -55.97 -13.67
CA VAL A 11 -24.72 -54.80 -13.02
C VAL A 11 -25.43 -53.56 -13.58
N SER A 12 -26.46 -53.08 -12.90
CA SER A 12 -27.06 -51.77 -13.18
C SER A 12 -26.03 -50.68 -12.91
N THR A 13 -25.52 -50.08 -13.97
CA THR A 13 -24.60 -48.94 -13.89
C THR A 13 -25.39 -47.69 -13.53
N VAL A 14 -25.30 -47.23 -12.28
CA VAL A 14 -25.83 -45.93 -11.87
C VAL A 14 -24.84 -44.86 -12.32
N LEU A 15 -25.20 -44.13 -13.37
CA LEU A 15 -24.49 -42.92 -13.82
C LEU A 15 -24.72 -41.80 -12.79
N VAL A 16 -23.77 -41.61 -11.89
CA VAL A 16 -23.71 -40.42 -11.02
C VAL A 16 -23.14 -39.28 -11.85
N ALA A 17 -24.02 -38.40 -12.34
CA ALA A 17 -23.63 -37.13 -12.95
C ALA A 17 -23.08 -36.21 -11.85
N VAL A 18 -21.76 -36.16 -11.70
CA VAL A 18 -21.09 -35.16 -10.85
C VAL A 18 -21.19 -33.82 -11.59
N ALA A 19 -22.20 -33.03 -11.23
CA ALA A 19 -22.31 -31.64 -11.65
C ALA A 19 -21.16 -30.85 -11.01
N MET A 20 -20.08 -30.64 -11.77
CA MET A 20 -19.03 -29.70 -11.38
C MET A 20 -19.63 -28.29 -11.40
N LEU A 21 -19.99 -27.79 -10.22
CA LEU A 21 -20.27 -26.37 -10.00
C LEU A 21 -18.96 -25.61 -10.26
N ALA A 22 -18.76 -25.18 -11.51
CA ALA A 22 -17.80 -24.15 -11.85
C ALA A 22 -18.31 -22.84 -11.24
N GLY A 23 -18.06 -22.66 -9.95
CA GLY A 23 -18.19 -21.37 -9.28
C GLY A 23 -17.19 -20.41 -9.91
N GLY A 24 -17.65 -19.68 -10.92
CA GLY A 24 -16.94 -18.53 -11.45
C GLY A 24 -16.75 -17.54 -10.31
N ALA A 25 -15.56 -17.54 -9.72
CA ALA A 25 -15.08 -16.45 -8.90
C ALA A 25 -14.87 -15.25 -9.82
N CYS A 26 -15.96 -14.55 -10.17
CA CYS A 26 -15.90 -13.18 -10.64
C CYS A 26 -15.49 -12.30 -9.45
N GLY A 27 -14.24 -12.46 -8.99
CA GLY A 27 -13.61 -11.44 -8.18
C GLY A 27 -13.46 -10.22 -9.09
N VAL A 28 -14.30 -9.20 -8.88
CA VAL A 28 -14.01 -7.88 -9.45
C VAL A 28 -12.62 -7.52 -8.94
N PRO A 29 -11.61 -7.29 -9.79
CA PRO A 29 -10.33 -6.80 -9.32
C PRO A 29 -10.62 -5.47 -8.63
N GLN A 30 -10.60 -5.46 -7.31
CA GLN A 30 -10.76 -4.25 -6.52
C GLN A 30 -9.59 -3.37 -6.90
N ARG A 31 -9.83 -2.39 -7.78
CA ARG A 31 -8.83 -1.36 -8.10
C ARG A 31 -8.46 -0.76 -6.75
N GLN A 32 -7.23 -1.00 -6.30
CA GLN A 32 -6.77 -0.35 -5.09
C GLN A 32 -6.84 1.15 -5.35
N ALA A 33 -7.56 1.89 -4.50
CA ALA A 33 -7.65 3.33 -4.62
C ALA A 33 -6.34 3.94 -4.12
N ALA A 34 -5.90 5.02 -4.78
CA ALA A 34 -4.75 5.78 -4.32
C ALA A 34 -5.01 6.34 -2.91
N PRO A 35 -3.98 6.43 -2.04
CA PRO A 35 -4.12 7.06 -0.73
C PRO A 35 -4.18 8.59 -0.91
N LEU A 36 -5.34 9.15 -1.21
CA LEU A 36 -5.49 10.59 -1.41
C LEU A 36 -5.64 11.32 -0.08
N CYS A 37 -5.05 12.51 0.04
CA CYS A 37 -5.16 13.36 1.24
C CYS A 37 -6.53 14.08 1.33
N ARG A 38 -7.64 13.38 1.07
CA ARG A 38 -8.99 13.95 1.03
C ARG A 38 -9.90 13.28 2.05
N LEU A 39 -9.78 13.66 3.31
CA LEU A 39 -10.66 13.20 4.38
C LEU A 39 -11.87 14.13 4.55
N PRO A 40 -13.07 13.61 4.90
CA PRO A 40 -13.45 12.19 5.07
C PRO A 40 -13.88 11.50 3.75
N SER A 41 -13.51 12.07 2.61
CA SER A 41 -13.98 11.70 1.27
C SER A 41 -13.11 10.64 0.57
N GLU A 42 -12.89 10.78 -0.74
CA GLU A 42 -12.15 9.84 -1.58
C GLU A 42 -10.77 9.50 -1.00
N GLY A 43 -10.46 8.21 -0.89
CA GLY A 43 -9.19 7.73 -0.35
C GLY A 43 -9.18 7.51 1.17
N ALA A 44 -10.23 7.89 1.90
CA ALA A 44 -10.34 7.66 3.34
C ALA A 44 -10.18 6.18 3.72
N ASP A 45 -10.87 5.26 3.03
CA ASP A 45 -10.76 3.82 3.27
C ASP A 45 -9.32 3.31 3.12
N THR A 46 -8.61 3.78 2.09
CA THR A 46 -7.21 3.43 1.88
C THR A 46 -6.34 3.95 3.04
N LEU A 47 -6.54 5.19 3.48
CA LEU A 47 -5.80 5.76 4.59
C LEU A 47 -6.07 5.02 5.91
N ILE A 48 -7.32 4.62 6.15
CA ILE A 48 -7.70 3.78 7.30
C ILE A 48 -6.93 2.47 7.27
N LEU A 49 -6.92 1.76 6.14
CA LEU A 49 -6.19 0.50 5.99
C LEU A 49 -4.68 0.67 6.24
N MET A 50 -4.08 1.75 5.73
CA MET A 50 -2.68 2.07 5.96
C MET A 50 -2.38 2.39 7.43
N ALA A 51 -3.26 3.16 8.09
CA ALA A 51 -3.16 3.46 9.51
C ALA A 51 -3.26 2.18 10.36
N GLN A 52 -4.15 1.25 10.00
CA GLN A 52 -4.29 -0.02 10.70
C GLN A 52 -3.11 -0.97 10.47
N ALA A 53 -2.49 -0.92 9.30
CA ALA A 53 -1.28 -1.68 9.02
C ALA A 53 -0.09 -1.31 9.91
N VAL A 54 0.06 -0.02 10.26
CA VAL A 54 1.13 0.47 11.13
C VAL A 54 0.49 1.22 12.31
N PRO A 55 -0.06 0.51 13.30
CA PRO A 55 -0.91 1.12 14.32
C PRO A 55 -0.17 2.08 15.24
N THR A 56 1.17 1.97 15.32
CA THR A 56 2.03 2.86 16.11
C THR A 56 2.28 4.21 15.43
N ALA A 57 2.10 4.32 14.11
CA ALA A 57 2.41 5.53 13.36
C ALA A 57 1.38 6.63 13.64
N ASP A 58 1.85 7.81 14.06
CA ASP A 58 1.02 9.00 14.26
C ASP A 58 0.67 9.72 12.95
N ARG A 59 1.33 9.34 11.84
CA ARG A 59 1.17 9.93 10.51
C ARG A 59 1.09 8.87 9.43
N VAL A 60 0.32 9.14 8.39
CA VAL A 60 0.12 8.26 7.23
C VAL A 60 0.41 9.03 5.94
N PRO A 61 1.28 8.51 5.05
CA PRO A 61 1.60 9.20 3.81
C PRO A 61 0.42 9.12 2.83
N CYS A 62 0.18 10.21 2.12
CA CYS A 62 -0.91 10.34 1.15
C CYS A 62 -0.50 11.25 -0.02
N VAL A 63 -1.25 11.18 -1.11
CA VAL A 63 -1.08 12.02 -2.31
C VAL A 63 -2.08 13.16 -2.28
N THR A 64 -1.63 14.41 -2.27
CA THR A 64 -2.49 15.60 -2.27
C THR A 64 -3.03 15.91 -3.66
N SER A 65 -2.16 15.86 -4.66
CA SER A 65 -2.48 16.06 -6.08
C SER A 65 -1.37 15.47 -6.94
N TYR A 66 -1.67 15.02 -8.15
CA TYR A 66 -0.66 14.56 -9.11
C TYR A 66 -0.10 15.72 -9.91
N GLN A 67 1.23 15.82 -9.98
CA GLN A 67 1.93 16.64 -10.97
C GLN A 67 1.94 15.93 -12.33
N ASP A 68 2.26 16.67 -13.38
CA ASP A 68 2.26 16.15 -14.74
C ASP A 68 3.09 14.86 -14.89
N GLY A 69 2.48 13.88 -15.57
CA GLY A 69 3.09 12.59 -15.85
C GLY A 69 3.03 11.58 -14.70
N TRP A 70 2.82 12.02 -13.45
CA TRP A 70 2.72 11.13 -12.31
C TRP A 70 1.34 10.49 -12.17
N HIS A 71 1.32 9.20 -11.87
CA HIS A 71 0.08 8.48 -11.61
C HIS A 71 0.28 7.32 -10.66
N PHE A 72 -0.79 6.96 -9.95
CA PHE A 72 -0.81 5.83 -9.05
C PHE A 72 -0.70 4.51 -9.81
N ALA A 73 0.21 3.65 -9.38
CA ALA A 73 0.44 2.34 -9.98
C ALA A 73 -0.12 1.19 -9.13
N SER A 74 0.18 1.19 -7.82
CA SER A 74 -0.24 0.09 -6.93
C SER A 74 -0.20 0.47 -5.46
N LEU A 75 -0.95 -0.30 -4.66
CA LEU A 75 -0.94 -0.28 -3.20
C LEU A 75 -0.87 -1.70 -2.66
N GLU A 76 -0.06 -1.89 -1.63
CA GLU A 76 0.01 -3.09 -0.81
C GLU A 76 -0.10 -2.69 0.67
N VAL A 77 -1.05 -3.31 1.38
CA VAL A 77 -1.25 -3.10 2.81
C VAL A 77 -1.15 -4.44 3.51
N ARG A 78 -0.27 -4.54 4.52
CA ARG A 78 -0.09 -5.72 5.37
C ARG A 78 0.18 -5.30 6.81
N SER A 79 -0.02 -6.21 7.76
CA SER A 79 0.38 -5.94 9.15
C SER A 79 1.87 -5.57 9.22
N GLY A 80 2.17 -4.43 9.86
CA GLY A 80 3.50 -3.84 10.00
C GLY A 80 3.99 -3.04 8.79
N ARG A 81 3.25 -2.94 7.68
CA ARG A 81 3.71 -2.21 6.49
C ARG A 81 2.58 -1.78 5.55
N SER A 82 2.64 -0.54 5.07
CA SER A 82 1.92 -0.15 3.85
C SER A 82 2.88 0.39 2.81
N ARG A 83 2.57 0.18 1.53
CA ARG A 83 3.42 0.57 0.42
C ARG A 83 2.58 0.96 -0.78
N PHE A 84 2.83 2.12 -1.35
CA PHE A 84 2.29 2.48 -2.66
C PHE A 84 3.40 2.86 -3.63
N THR A 85 3.09 2.73 -4.92
CA THR A 85 4.02 3.00 -6.02
C THR A 85 3.39 4.00 -6.98
N LEU A 86 4.20 4.95 -7.44
CA LEU A 86 3.85 5.90 -8.48
C LEU A 86 4.73 5.67 -9.71
N ASP A 87 4.10 5.71 -10.88
CA ASP A 87 4.74 5.71 -12.18
C ASP A 87 4.86 7.16 -12.69
N ASN A 88 5.81 7.39 -13.59
CA ASN A 88 5.95 8.67 -14.26
C ASN A 88 6.29 8.45 -15.74
N ASP A 89 5.66 9.21 -16.63
CA ASP A 89 5.87 9.16 -18.07
C ASP A 89 7.33 9.41 -18.51
N ARG A 90 8.04 10.28 -17.80
CA ARG A 90 9.44 10.65 -18.06
C ARG A 90 10.43 9.83 -17.23
N ALA A 91 10.06 9.42 -16.02
CA ALA A 91 10.95 8.69 -15.11
C ALA A 91 10.81 7.16 -15.18
N GLY A 92 9.75 6.64 -15.79
CA GLY A 92 9.52 5.22 -16.00
C GLY A 92 8.55 4.57 -15.01
N VAL A 93 8.44 3.25 -15.12
CA VAL A 93 7.60 2.41 -14.26
C VAL A 93 8.23 2.27 -12.88
N SER A 94 7.39 2.31 -11.84
CA SER A 94 7.79 2.28 -10.43
C SER A 94 8.82 3.36 -10.08
N ALA A 95 8.70 4.52 -10.73
CA ALA A 95 9.57 5.68 -10.57
C ALA A 95 9.74 6.06 -9.08
N MET A 96 8.66 5.97 -8.31
CA MET A 96 8.67 6.24 -6.88
C MET A 96 7.94 5.15 -6.10
N ARG A 97 8.54 4.71 -5.00
CA ARG A 97 7.89 3.86 -4.01
C ARG A 97 7.89 4.54 -2.66
N VAL A 98 6.72 4.61 -2.03
CA VAL A 98 6.52 5.08 -0.66
C VAL A 98 6.19 3.88 0.21
N GLU A 99 6.95 3.69 1.28
CA GLU A 99 6.74 2.59 2.23
C GLU A 99 6.70 3.13 3.65
N MET A 100 5.63 2.82 4.39
CA MET A 100 5.46 3.13 5.80
C MET A 100 5.65 1.88 6.65
N THR A 101 6.46 2.00 7.69
CA THR A 101 6.76 0.95 8.69
C THR A 101 6.81 1.55 10.10
N PRO A 102 6.78 0.75 11.17
CA PRO A 102 6.92 1.25 12.55
C PRO A 102 8.24 1.98 12.81
N SER A 103 9.31 1.61 12.10
CA SER A 103 10.63 2.24 12.19
C SER A 103 11.47 1.94 10.94
N CYS A 104 12.57 2.67 10.78
CA CYS A 104 13.54 2.47 9.71
C CYS A 104 14.96 2.81 10.20
N ASP A 105 15.96 2.24 9.54
CA ASP A 105 17.37 2.53 9.78
C ASP A 105 17.85 3.66 8.87
N THR A 106 18.36 4.73 9.48
CA THR A 106 18.84 5.93 8.79
C THR A 106 20.34 6.18 8.99
N ARG A 107 21.12 5.20 9.50
CA ARG A 107 22.55 5.38 9.79
C ARG A 107 23.39 5.77 8.57
N GLU A 108 23.00 5.32 7.38
CA GLU A 108 23.70 5.63 6.11
C GLU A 108 23.09 6.83 5.36
N TYR A 109 22.22 7.60 6.03
CA TYR A 109 21.59 8.78 5.46
C TYR A 109 22.17 10.05 6.07
N THR A 110 22.06 11.14 5.32
CA THR A 110 22.34 12.50 5.82
C THR A 110 21.03 13.12 6.30
N GLU A 111 21.00 13.62 7.53
CA GLU A 111 19.87 14.41 8.03
C GLU A 111 19.87 15.77 7.35
N ILE A 112 18.71 16.19 6.87
CA ILE A 112 18.48 17.49 6.24
C ILE A 112 17.23 18.13 6.84
N GLY A 113 17.11 19.45 6.75
CA GLY A 113 15.91 20.15 7.24
C GLY A 113 14.65 19.53 6.63
N SER A 114 13.68 19.17 7.48
CA SER A 114 12.43 18.57 7.02
C SER A 114 11.51 19.60 6.41
N ASP A 115 10.79 19.20 5.37
CA ASP A 115 9.70 19.93 4.71
C ASP A 115 8.32 19.52 5.25
N GLU A 116 8.26 18.58 6.20
CA GLU A 116 7.03 18.05 6.77
C GLU A 116 6.96 18.30 8.29
N PRO A 117 5.84 18.82 8.82
CA PRO A 117 5.70 19.14 10.24
C PRO A 117 5.95 17.94 11.16
N ASP A 118 6.68 18.18 12.25
CA ASP A 118 7.02 17.19 13.29
C ASP A 118 7.68 15.90 12.76
N THR A 119 8.44 16.01 11.68
CA THR A 119 9.22 14.91 11.11
C THR A 119 10.70 15.27 11.04
N LEU A 120 11.55 14.23 11.09
CA LEU A 120 12.96 14.32 10.75
C LEU A 120 13.18 13.75 9.36
N ARG A 121 13.85 14.49 8.47
CA ARG A 121 14.11 14.08 7.09
C ARG A 121 15.55 13.65 6.90
N PHE A 122 15.71 12.52 6.23
CA PHE A 122 17.00 11.91 5.93
C PHE A 122 17.08 11.61 4.44
N GLU A 123 18.22 11.85 3.81
CA GLU A 123 18.43 11.53 2.40
C GLU A 123 19.71 10.76 2.15
N ARG A 124 19.67 9.90 1.12
CA ARG A 124 20.82 9.15 0.63
C ARG A 124 20.75 9.06 -0.88
N VAL A 125 21.70 9.68 -1.56
CA VAL A 125 21.86 9.56 -3.02
C VAL A 125 22.70 8.31 -3.32
N LEU A 126 22.21 7.46 -4.24
CA LEU A 126 22.88 6.21 -4.62
C LEU A 126 23.55 6.31 -5.99
N SER A 127 22.93 7.03 -6.92
CA SER A 127 23.45 7.25 -8.28
C SER A 127 22.80 8.47 -8.90
N VAL A 128 23.58 9.27 -9.64
CA VAL A 128 23.11 10.42 -10.42
C VAL A 128 23.46 10.32 -11.91
N GLU A 129 24.35 9.40 -12.29
CA GLU A 129 24.79 9.22 -13.68
C GLU A 129 23.91 8.21 -14.41
N GLY A 130 23.40 8.60 -15.58
CA GLY A 130 22.45 7.80 -16.36
C GLY A 130 21.09 7.68 -15.69
N ARG A 131 21.01 6.84 -14.66
CA ARG A 131 19.80 6.60 -13.85
C ARG A 131 19.93 7.25 -12.48
N PHE A 132 18.96 8.09 -12.14
CA PHE A 132 18.89 8.68 -10.81
C PHE A 132 18.30 7.67 -9.82
N ARG A 133 19.01 7.41 -8.73
CA ARG A 133 18.54 6.60 -7.60
C ARG A 133 18.86 7.30 -6.31
N ALA A 134 17.84 7.47 -5.47
CA ALA A 134 17.99 8.05 -4.15
C ALA A 134 16.97 7.44 -3.20
N MET A 135 17.23 7.59 -1.91
CA MET A 135 16.31 7.29 -0.84
C MET A 135 16.09 8.53 0.00
N ARG A 136 14.85 8.71 0.46
CA ARG A 136 14.49 9.68 1.49
C ARG A 136 13.75 8.95 2.60
N ALA A 137 13.95 9.34 3.84
CA ALA A 137 13.18 8.85 4.97
C ALA A 137 12.63 10.01 5.79
N TYR A 138 11.40 9.87 6.26
CA TYR A 138 10.77 10.71 7.28
C TYR A 138 10.56 9.87 8.52
N LYS A 139 11.15 10.27 9.65
CA LYS A 139 10.91 9.66 10.96
C LYS A 139 10.01 10.56 11.78
N PHE A 140 9.05 9.95 12.47
CA PHE A 140 8.07 10.61 13.33
C PHE A 140 7.62 9.67 14.45
N ALA A 141 6.67 10.09 15.29
CA ALA A 141 6.28 9.30 16.45
C ALA A 141 5.68 7.96 16.03
N GLY A 142 6.34 6.87 16.46
CA GLY A 142 5.89 5.50 16.22
C GLY A 142 5.87 5.04 14.76
N GLY A 143 6.50 5.77 13.84
CA GLY A 143 6.57 5.40 12.45
C GLY A 143 7.77 5.96 11.68
N CYS A 144 7.99 5.38 10.51
CA CYS A 144 8.89 5.92 9.50
C CYS A 144 8.29 5.70 8.11
N VAL A 145 8.48 6.67 7.23
CA VAL A 145 8.17 6.54 5.81
C VAL A 145 9.44 6.66 4.99
N THR A 146 9.68 5.70 4.10
CA THR A 146 10.81 5.73 3.16
C THR A 146 10.31 5.90 1.73
N TYR A 147 10.93 6.85 1.03
CA TYR A 147 10.77 7.04 -0.41
C TYR A 147 11.96 6.41 -1.11
N ARG A 148 11.71 5.65 -2.16
CA ARG A 148 12.73 5.14 -3.07
C ARG A 148 12.48 5.69 -4.47
N PHE A 149 13.41 6.49 -4.95
CA PHE A 149 13.41 7.07 -6.28
C PHE A 149 14.22 6.20 -7.23
N GLN A 150 13.65 5.85 -8.38
CA GLN A 150 14.30 5.07 -9.43
C GLN A 150 13.89 5.64 -10.79
N PHE A 151 14.67 6.58 -11.30
CA PHE A 151 14.34 7.25 -12.56
C PHE A 151 15.27 6.76 -13.66
N ASP A 152 14.71 6.52 -14.85
CA ASP A 152 15.44 6.04 -16.02
C ASP A 152 16.30 7.11 -16.69
N GLN A 153 16.24 8.35 -16.20
CA GLN A 153 17.02 9.51 -16.63
C GLN A 153 17.51 10.34 -15.44
N ARG A 154 18.29 11.41 -15.70
CA ARG A 154 18.57 12.44 -14.69
C ARG A 154 17.24 13.08 -14.28
N GLY A 155 16.95 13.11 -12.98
CA GLY A 155 15.61 13.47 -12.51
C GLY A 155 15.56 14.15 -11.15
N GLN A 156 16.60 14.89 -10.75
CA GLN A 156 16.56 15.63 -9.48
C GLN A 156 15.37 16.60 -9.40
N ALA A 157 14.94 17.19 -10.52
CA ALA A 157 13.73 18.01 -10.58
C ALA A 157 12.45 17.23 -10.23
N LEU A 158 12.36 15.95 -10.64
CA LEU A 158 11.22 15.08 -10.35
C LEU A 158 11.12 14.72 -8.85
N VAL A 159 12.23 14.78 -8.11
CA VAL A 159 12.21 14.62 -6.64
C VAL A 159 11.45 15.77 -5.97
N ASN A 160 11.59 17.00 -6.49
CA ASN A 160 10.88 18.15 -5.97
C ASN A 160 9.38 18.08 -6.30
N GLU A 161 9.02 17.61 -7.49
CA GLU A 161 7.61 17.35 -7.86
C GLU A 161 6.96 16.39 -6.86
N VAL A 162 7.62 15.28 -6.53
CA VAL A 162 7.17 14.33 -5.52
C VAL A 162 6.97 15.00 -4.16
N SER A 163 7.87 15.89 -3.76
CA SER A 163 7.80 16.60 -2.47
C SER A 163 6.57 17.52 -2.40
N ALA A 164 6.05 17.97 -3.55
CA ALA A 164 4.80 18.73 -3.63
C ALA A 164 3.55 17.84 -3.76
N MET A 165 3.70 16.55 -4.09
CA MET A 165 2.58 15.62 -4.29
C MET A 165 2.29 14.75 -3.08
N VAL A 166 3.33 14.28 -2.40
CA VAL A 166 3.22 13.33 -1.29
C VAL A 166 3.43 14.08 0.01
N THR A 167 2.44 14.00 0.89
CA THR A 167 2.47 14.61 2.22
C THR A 167 1.92 13.62 3.24
N PHE A 168 1.62 14.08 4.45
CA PHE A 168 1.15 13.26 5.56
C PHE A 168 -0.16 13.80 6.11
N VAL A 169 -1.07 12.88 6.45
CA VAL A 169 -2.19 13.15 7.36
C VAL A 169 -1.91 12.52 8.71
N THR A 170 -2.41 13.13 9.78
CA THR A 170 -2.27 12.55 11.13
C THR A 170 -3.25 11.39 11.33
N ARG A 171 -2.86 10.41 12.16
CA ARG A 171 -3.73 9.32 12.60
C ARG A 171 -5.01 9.85 13.24
N ASP A 172 -4.89 10.92 14.03
CA ASP A 172 -6.03 11.58 14.68
C ASP A 172 -7.01 12.19 13.66
N ALA A 173 -6.51 12.76 12.56
CA ALA A 173 -7.38 13.28 11.49
C ALA A 173 -8.13 12.14 10.78
N ILE A 174 -7.48 11.00 10.57
CA ILE A 174 -8.12 9.80 10.01
C ILE A 174 -9.19 9.28 10.99
N ASP A 175 -8.85 9.18 12.28
CA ASP A 175 -9.78 8.69 13.29
C ASP A 175 -11.00 9.61 13.46
N ALA A 176 -10.79 10.93 13.44
CA ALA A 176 -11.87 11.92 13.42
C ALA A 176 -12.75 11.76 12.17
N ALA A 177 -12.15 11.51 11.00
CA ALA A 177 -12.88 11.26 9.76
C ALA A 177 -13.75 9.99 9.87
N VAL A 178 -13.20 8.88 10.39
CA VAL A 178 -13.96 7.62 10.62
C VAL A 178 -15.16 7.88 11.54
N ARG A 179 -14.92 8.53 12.68
CA ARG A 179 -15.96 8.85 13.66
C ARG A 179 -17.04 9.79 13.11
N SER A 180 -16.70 10.67 12.17
CA SER A 180 -17.67 11.57 11.53
C SER A 180 -18.57 10.85 10.51
N THR A 181 -18.05 9.81 9.86
CA THR A 181 -18.76 9.06 8.81
C THR A 181 -19.61 7.92 9.40
N HIS A 182 -19.20 7.34 10.53
CA HIS A 182 -19.88 6.22 11.18
C HIS A 182 -20.51 6.63 12.51
N ARG A 183 -21.84 6.50 12.63
CA ARG A 183 -22.61 6.95 13.80
C ARG A 183 -22.41 6.10 15.08
N ASP A 184 -21.76 4.94 14.99
CA ASP A 184 -21.79 3.91 16.05
C ASP A 184 -20.45 3.70 16.80
N GLY A 185 -19.67 4.77 16.99
CA GLY A 185 -18.45 4.70 17.82
C GLY A 185 -17.31 3.87 17.21
N ILE A 186 -17.37 3.62 15.90
CA ILE A 186 -16.29 2.98 15.13
C ILE A 186 -15.13 4.00 15.01
N GLY A 187 -13.95 3.60 15.44
CA GLY A 187 -12.70 4.36 15.34
C GLY A 187 -11.56 3.47 14.88
N LEU A 188 -10.37 4.04 14.74
CA LEU A 188 -9.16 3.26 14.51
C LEU A 188 -8.84 2.41 15.73
N ASP A 189 -8.42 1.15 15.51
CA ASP A 189 -7.85 0.35 16.60
C ASP A 189 -6.71 1.10 17.30
N PRO A 190 -6.66 1.06 18.64
CA PRO A 190 -5.60 1.73 19.38
C PRO A 190 -4.24 1.10 19.05
N PRO A 191 -3.15 1.88 19.14
CA PRO A 191 -1.81 1.32 19.04
C PRO A 191 -1.62 0.19 20.06
N PRO A 192 -0.90 -0.89 19.69
CA PRO A 192 -0.54 -1.93 20.65
C PRO A 192 0.26 -1.30 21.79
N ALA A 193 0.05 -1.79 23.02
CA ALA A 193 0.78 -1.32 24.19
C ALA A 193 2.30 -1.40 23.96
N ALA A 194 3.03 -0.36 24.35
CA ALA A 194 4.48 -0.36 24.31
C ALA A 194 5.00 -1.55 25.14
N ARG A 195 5.84 -2.39 24.52
CA ARG A 195 6.55 -3.47 25.22
C ARG A 195 7.85 -2.94 25.80
#